data_AF-A0A960PVF9-F1
#
_entry.id   AF-A0A960PVF9-F1
#
_cell.length_a   1.000
_cell.length_b   1.000
_cell.length_c   1.000
_cell.angle_alpha   90.00
_cell.angle_beta   90.00
_cell.angle_gamma   90.00
#
_symmetry.space_group_name_H-M   'P 1'
#
loop_
_entity.id
_entity.type
_entity.pdbx_description
1 polymer ?
#
loop_
_entity_poly.entity_id
_entity_poly.type
_entity_poly.pdbx_seq_one_letter_code
_entity_poly.pdbx_strand_id
1 'polypeptide(L)'
;GKTGTTNDARDVWFVGYTSTMVAGCYIGFDRPHTLGRRASGGRMCAPVFQEFMSQAVREFGGGRFAVPPGGHFITIDRHTGERVPDGSGGDVVAEYFRDGEEPVFGIGALIDGGFAMGQSLPVFAPGADASGMVTHDGQDLNDQTDTGAGTIQVPAQSGFGTLSAGGLY
;
A
#
# COMPACT_ATOMS: atom_id res chain seq x y z
N GLY A 1 -1.45 15.75 1.02
CA GLY A 1 -2.85 15.80 1.45
C GLY A 1 -3.59 14.59 0.94
N LYS A 2 -4.73 14.25 1.53
CA LYS A 2 -5.57 13.11 1.18
C LYS A 2 -6.95 13.59 0.72
N THR A 3 -7.41 13.02 -0.39
CA THR A 3 -8.77 13.20 -0.89
C THR A 3 -9.72 12.19 -0.24
N GLY A 4 -10.98 12.57 -0.12
CA GLY A 4 -12.07 11.63 0.12
C GLY A 4 -13.33 12.05 -0.63
N THR A 5 -14.20 11.08 -0.86
CA THR A 5 -15.43 11.20 -1.64
C THR A 5 -16.38 10.13 -1.14
N THR A 6 -17.57 10.51 -0.68
CA THR A 6 -18.58 9.53 -0.26
C THR A 6 -19.18 8.81 -1.45
N ASN A 7 -19.87 7.70 -1.16
CA ASN A 7 -20.69 6.99 -2.13
C ASN A 7 -21.71 7.94 -2.80
N ASP A 8 -22.00 7.70 -4.07
CA ASP A 8 -22.82 8.58 -4.94
C ASP A 8 -22.32 10.03 -5.05
N ALA A 9 -21.09 10.31 -4.59
CA ALA A 9 -20.49 11.62 -4.53
C ALA A 9 -21.41 12.68 -3.88
N ARG A 10 -22.00 12.34 -2.74
CA ARG A 10 -22.84 13.28 -1.95
C ARG A 10 -22.00 14.33 -1.25
N ASP A 11 -20.80 13.93 -0.87
CA ASP A 11 -19.84 14.74 -0.14
C ASP A 11 -18.45 14.49 -0.71
N VAL A 12 -17.64 15.53 -0.69
CA VAL A 12 -16.22 15.43 -1.03
C VAL A 12 -15.41 16.23 -0.02
N TRP A 13 -14.18 15.76 0.22
CA TRP A 13 -13.26 16.46 1.08
C TRP A 13 -11.81 16.34 0.62
N PHE A 14 -11.01 17.28 1.09
CA PHE A 14 -9.57 17.24 1.00
C PHE A 14 -8.99 17.71 2.34
N VAL A 15 -8.10 16.91 2.92
CA VAL A 15 -7.36 17.28 4.13
C VAL A 15 -5.87 17.28 3.83
N GLY A 16 -5.17 18.33 4.24
CA GLY A 16 -3.74 18.47 4.02
C GLY A 16 -3.09 19.30 5.11
N TYR A 17 -1.77 19.33 5.10
CA TYR A 17 -1.00 19.97 6.15
C TYR A 17 0.37 20.43 5.64
N THR A 18 0.95 21.38 6.37
CA THR A 18 2.38 21.72 6.33
C THR A 18 3.02 21.35 7.67
N SER A 19 4.30 21.68 7.86
CA SER A 19 4.97 21.50 9.15
C SER A 19 4.39 22.36 10.29
N THR A 20 3.52 23.32 10.00
CA THR A 20 3.00 24.29 10.99
C THR A 20 1.48 24.36 11.06
N MET A 21 0.74 23.75 10.12
CA MET A 21 -0.72 23.82 10.09
C MET A 21 -1.37 22.62 9.42
N VAL A 22 -2.63 22.40 9.78
CA VAL A 22 -3.54 21.44 9.14
C VAL A 22 -4.77 22.21 8.65
N ALA A 23 -5.24 21.89 7.46
CA ALA A 23 -6.48 22.44 6.93
C ALA A 23 -7.31 21.35 6.24
N GLY A 24 -8.62 21.56 6.19
CA GLY A 24 -9.57 20.69 5.53
C GLY A 24 -10.58 21.50 4.74
N CYS A 25 -10.91 21.03 3.55
CA CYS A 25 -12.03 21.51 2.76
C CYS A 25 -13.06 20.40 2.65
N TYR A 26 -14.32 20.73 2.91
CA TYR A 26 -15.47 19.85 2.75
C TYR A 26 -16.51 20.58 1.89
N ILE A 27 -17.09 19.87 0.92
CA ILE A 27 -18.16 20.38 0.07
C ILE A 27 -19.26 19.32 0.01
N GLY A 28 -20.48 19.75 0.33
CA GLY A 28 -21.70 18.96 0.32
C GLY A 28 -22.93 19.87 0.33
N PHE A 29 -24.10 19.30 0.13
CA PHE A 29 -25.37 20.02 0.30
C PHE A 29 -25.92 19.82 1.71
N ASP A 30 -26.56 20.85 2.28
CA ASP A 30 -27.21 20.78 3.60
C ASP A 30 -28.22 19.62 3.70
N ARG A 31 -28.92 19.33 2.60
CA ARG A 31 -29.71 18.11 2.42
C ARG A 31 -28.96 17.18 1.47
N PRO A 32 -28.64 15.93 1.86
CA PRO A 32 -27.78 15.07 1.06
C PRO A 32 -28.31 14.79 -0.35
N HIS A 33 -27.68 15.40 -1.35
CA HIS A 33 -27.91 15.16 -2.77
C HIS A 33 -26.56 14.90 -3.46
N THR A 34 -26.60 14.19 -4.58
CA THR A 34 -25.37 13.94 -5.36
C THR A 34 -24.81 15.26 -5.89
N LEU A 35 -23.50 15.45 -5.76
CA LEU A 35 -22.75 16.57 -6.36
C LEU A 35 -22.48 16.33 -7.86
N GLY A 36 -22.95 15.19 -8.39
CA GLY A 36 -22.83 14.80 -9.78
C GLY A 36 -21.67 13.84 -10.05
N ARG A 37 -21.75 13.12 -11.18
CA ARG A 37 -20.84 12.01 -11.53
C ARG A 37 -19.35 12.35 -11.56
N ARG A 38 -19.00 13.64 -11.68
CA ARG A 38 -17.60 14.11 -11.77
C ARG A 38 -17.11 14.77 -10.48
N ALA A 39 -17.92 14.75 -9.42
CA ALA A 39 -17.55 15.28 -8.12
C ALA A 39 -16.50 14.36 -7.47
N SER A 40 -15.40 14.96 -7.04
CA SER A 40 -14.39 14.30 -6.21
C SER A 40 -13.67 15.33 -5.36
N GLY A 41 -13.08 14.88 -4.24
CA GLY A 41 -12.26 15.74 -3.38
C GLY A 41 -11.10 16.38 -4.13
N GLY A 42 -10.50 15.66 -5.09
CA GLY A 42 -9.42 16.17 -5.93
C GLY A 42 -9.86 17.23 -6.93
N ARG A 43 -11.12 17.23 -7.35
CA ARG A 43 -11.61 18.16 -8.38
C ARG A 43 -12.29 19.41 -7.80
N MET A 44 -12.94 19.28 -6.64
CA MET A 44 -13.70 20.39 -6.04
C MET A 44 -13.00 20.97 -4.81
N CYS A 45 -12.55 20.12 -3.87
CA CYS A 45 -11.90 20.61 -2.65
C CYS A 45 -10.43 20.98 -2.83
N ALA A 46 -9.68 20.26 -3.68
CA ALA A 46 -8.25 20.53 -3.84
C ALA A 46 -7.92 21.93 -4.37
N PRO A 47 -8.65 22.51 -5.36
CA PRO A 47 -8.42 23.89 -5.79
C PRO A 47 -8.68 24.92 -4.67
N VAL A 48 -9.76 24.74 -3.89
CA VAL A 48 -10.09 25.61 -2.75
C VAL A 48 -9.00 25.52 -1.68
N PHE A 49 -8.56 24.29 -1.36
CA PHE A 49 -7.46 24.06 -0.44
C PHE A 49 -6.16 24.72 -0.93
N GLN A 50 -5.84 24.61 -2.22
CA GLN A 50 -4.65 25.25 -2.79
C GLN A 50 -4.71 26.78 -2.65
N GLU A 51 -5.85 27.40 -2.96
CA GLU A 51 -6.03 28.85 -2.86
C GLU A 51 -5.86 29.34 -1.41
N PHE A 52 -6.50 28.65 -0.46
CA PHE A 52 -6.37 28.95 0.96
C PHE A 52 -4.92 28.78 1.45
N MET A 53 -4.31 27.63 1.19
CA MET A 53 -2.96 27.33 1.67
C MET A 53 -1.89 28.22 1.02
N SER A 54 -2.09 28.68 -0.22
CA SER A 54 -1.16 29.61 -0.87
C SER A 54 -1.05 30.95 -0.14
N GLN A 55 -2.11 31.35 0.57
CA GLN A 55 -2.12 32.55 1.43
C GLN A 55 -1.65 32.20 2.84
N ALA A 56 -2.21 31.13 3.43
CA ALA A 56 -1.91 30.72 4.80
C ALA A 56 -0.42 30.42 5.00
N VAL A 57 0.24 29.76 4.05
CA VAL A 57 1.68 29.45 4.12
C VAL A 57 2.55 30.71 4.11
N ARG A 58 2.10 31.82 3.53
CA ARG A 58 2.86 33.09 3.56
C ARG A 58 2.84 33.73 4.94
N GLU A 59 1.76 33.55 5.68
CA GLU A 59 1.57 34.13 7.01
C GLU A 59 2.13 33.23 8.12
N PHE A 60 1.88 31.93 8.04
CA PHE A 60 2.18 30.95 9.08
C PHE A 60 3.39 30.05 8.75
N GLY A 61 3.99 30.24 7.57
CA GLY A 61 5.10 29.42 7.09
C GLY A 61 4.69 27.99 6.70
N GLY A 62 5.68 27.23 6.27
CA GLY A 62 5.55 25.83 5.90
C GLY A 62 6.87 25.34 5.30
N GLY A 63 7.53 24.42 5.99
CA GLY A 63 8.84 23.92 5.63
C GLY A 63 8.87 22.40 5.41
N ARG A 64 10.08 21.86 5.28
CA ARG A 64 10.30 20.41 5.28
C ARG A 64 9.92 19.84 6.64
N PHE A 65 9.33 18.65 6.65
CA PHE A 65 9.13 17.89 7.88
C PHE A 65 10.48 17.44 8.44
N ALA A 66 10.61 17.45 9.77
CA ALA A 66 11.75 16.85 10.43
C ALA A 66 11.70 15.33 10.22
N VAL A 67 12.84 14.75 9.83
CA VAL A 67 12.97 13.29 9.76
C VAL A 67 12.97 12.77 11.21
N PRO A 68 12.08 11.83 11.56
CA PRO A 68 12.05 11.29 12.91
C PRO A 68 13.33 10.48 13.20
N PRO A 69 13.76 10.39 14.48
CA PRO A 69 14.81 9.46 14.88
C PRO A 69 14.30 8.00 14.82
N GLY A 70 15.22 7.03 14.81
CA GLY A 70 14.89 5.60 14.86
C GLY A 70 14.49 5.00 13.51
N GLY A 71 15.15 5.48 12.44
CA GLY A 71 14.96 4.96 11.11
C GLY A 71 15.98 5.53 10.13
N HIS A 72 16.03 4.93 8.95
CA HIS A 72 16.99 5.27 7.92
C HIS A 72 16.36 5.15 6.53
N PHE A 73 16.98 5.80 5.56
CA PHE A 73 16.54 5.73 4.16
C PHE A 73 17.18 4.52 3.49
N ILE A 74 16.38 3.80 2.71
CA ILE A 74 16.83 2.69 1.86
C ILE A 74 16.57 3.10 0.41
N THR A 75 17.56 2.90 -0.45
CA THR A 75 17.40 3.12 -1.89
C THR A 75 16.64 1.95 -2.52
N ILE A 76 15.55 2.26 -3.21
CA ILE A 76 14.63 1.30 -3.82
C ILE A 76 14.43 1.63 -5.31
N ASP A 77 14.42 0.59 -6.16
CA ASP A 77 14.01 0.73 -7.56
C ASP A 77 12.51 1.02 -7.65
N ARG A 78 12.13 2.08 -8.36
CA ARG A 78 10.74 2.57 -8.38
C ARG A 78 9.76 1.63 -9.11
N HIS A 79 10.27 0.74 -9.95
CA HIS A 79 9.46 -0.21 -10.71
C HIS A 79 9.34 -1.55 -10.00
N THR A 80 10.44 -2.07 -9.46
CA THR A 80 10.46 -3.40 -8.84
C THR A 80 10.24 -3.37 -7.34
N GLY A 81 10.44 -2.24 -6.66
CA GLY A 81 10.39 -2.19 -5.19
C GLY A 81 11.54 -2.92 -4.51
N GLU A 82 12.54 -3.40 -5.27
CA GLU A 82 13.71 -4.06 -4.74
C GLU A 82 14.69 -3.04 -4.15
N ARG A 83 15.36 -3.44 -3.05
CA ARG A 83 16.47 -2.67 -2.49
C ARG A 83 17.66 -2.73 -3.43
N VAL A 84 18.21 -1.55 -3.73
CA VAL A 84 19.44 -1.40 -4.50
C VAL A 84 20.52 -0.73 -3.65
N PRO A 85 21.81 -0.84 -4.02
CA PRO A 85 22.88 -0.12 -3.33
C PRO A 85 22.63 1.39 -3.28
N ASP A 86 23.06 2.04 -2.22
CA ASP A 86 22.97 3.49 -2.11
C ASP A 86 23.83 4.18 -3.17
N GLY A 87 23.29 5.25 -3.77
CA GLY A 87 23.96 5.96 -4.86
C GLY A 87 23.86 5.25 -6.22
N SER A 88 23.07 4.17 -6.33
CA SER A 88 22.64 3.64 -7.62
C SER A 88 22.03 4.75 -8.47
N GLY A 89 22.58 4.98 -9.67
CA GLY A 89 21.94 5.84 -10.67
C GLY A 89 20.76 5.14 -11.33
N GLY A 90 19.83 5.89 -11.93
CA GLY A 90 18.64 5.34 -12.58
C GLY A 90 17.33 5.79 -11.94
N ASP A 91 16.24 5.04 -12.15
CA ASP A 91 14.90 5.36 -11.62
C ASP A 91 14.72 4.79 -10.20
N VAL A 92 15.46 5.37 -9.25
CA VAL A 92 15.45 4.97 -7.84
C VAL A 92 14.79 6.03 -6.95
N VAL A 93 14.30 5.61 -5.79
CA VAL A 93 13.74 6.47 -4.73
C VAL A 93 14.33 6.07 -3.38
N ALA A 94 14.57 7.06 -2.51
CA ALA A 94 14.94 6.81 -1.12
C ALA A 94 13.67 6.77 -0.26
N GLU A 95 13.36 5.60 0.31
CA GLU A 95 12.21 5.39 1.20
C GLU A 95 12.67 5.26 2.65
N TYR A 96 11.93 5.88 3.58
CA TYR A 96 12.27 5.86 4.99
C TYR A 96 11.65 4.66 5.71
N PHE A 97 12.47 3.88 6.40
CA PHE A 97 12.04 2.75 7.22
C PHE A 97 12.40 2.98 8.68
N ARG A 98 11.52 2.53 9.58
CA ARG A 98 11.82 2.48 11.01
C ARG A 98 12.77 1.31 11.26
N ASP A 99 13.72 1.50 12.18
CA ASP A 99 14.70 0.47 12.50
C ASP A 99 13.98 -0.82 12.97
N GLY A 100 14.28 -1.95 12.31
CA GLY A 100 13.66 -3.24 12.60
C GLY A 100 12.28 -3.49 11.96
N GLU A 101 11.72 -2.51 11.24
CA GLU A 101 10.55 -2.69 10.36
C GLU A 101 10.94 -2.66 8.87
N GLU A 102 12.21 -2.91 8.57
CA GLU A 102 12.67 -3.04 7.19
C GLU A 102 11.95 -4.23 6.52
N PRO A 103 11.47 -4.07 5.28
CA PRO A 103 10.96 -5.19 4.51
C PRO A 103 12.06 -6.24 4.39
N VAL A 104 11.68 -7.51 4.55
CA VAL A 104 12.59 -8.59 4.19
C VAL A 104 12.71 -8.58 2.68
N PHE A 105 13.93 -8.34 2.16
CA PHE A 105 14.20 -8.32 0.72
C PHE A 105 14.73 -9.70 0.27
N GLY A 106 14.40 -10.12 -0.96
CA GLY A 106 14.89 -11.36 -1.55
C GLY A 106 14.29 -12.65 -0.93
N ILE A 107 15.10 -13.71 -0.81
CA ILE A 107 14.66 -15.07 -0.43
C ILE A 107 14.02 -15.11 0.97
N GLY A 108 14.39 -14.20 1.88
CA GLY A 108 13.76 -14.10 3.20
C GLY A 108 12.28 -13.70 3.13
N ALA A 109 11.84 -12.99 2.09
CA ALA A 109 10.42 -12.64 1.88
C ALA A 109 9.56 -13.87 1.51
N LEU A 110 10.18 -14.90 0.89
CA LEU A 110 9.49 -16.13 0.51
C LEU A 110 9.16 -17.02 1.72
N ILE A 111 9.97 -16.97 2.77
CA ILE A 111 9.85 -17.90 3.91
C ILE A 111 8.83 -17.40 4.93
N ASP A 112 8.62 -16.08 5.04
CA ASP A 112 7.74 -15.48 6.07
C ASP A 112 6.29 -15.25 5.59
N GLY A 113 5.94 -15.67 4.37
CA GLY A 113 4.56 -15.53 3.84
C GLY A 113 4.04 -14.09 3.75
N GLY A 114 4.92 -13.10 3.88
CA GLY A 114 4.57 -11.68 3.84
C GLY A 114 4.22 -11.21 2.43
N PHE A 115 3.33 -10.23 2.32
CA PHE A 115 2.98 -9.57 1.05
C PHE A 115 4.25 -9.00 0.39
N ALA A 116 4.85 -9.78 -0.51
CA ALA A 116 6.10 -9.46 -1.16
C ALA A 116 5.92 -8.24 -2.08
N MET A 117 6.64 -7.17 -1.80
CA MET A 117 6.77 -6.06 -2.73
C MET A 117 7.70 -6.51 -3.87
N GLY A 118 7.09 -6.74 -5.04
CA GLY A 118 7.69 -6.66 -6.38
C GLY A 118 8.87 -7.58 -6.72
N GLN A 119 8.96 -8.75 -6.09
CA GLN A 119 9.94 -9.76 -6.52
C GLN A 119 9.52 -10.36 -7.88
N SER A 120 10.37 -10.27 -8.90
CA SER A 120 10.22 -11.08 -10.12
C SER A 120 10.74 -12.48 -9.83
N LEU A 121 9.85 -13.39 -9.44
CA LEU A 121 10.19 -14.79 -9.17
C LEU A 121 10.80 -15.45 -10.43
N PRO A 122 12.06 -15.92 -10.41
CA PRO A 122 12.51 -16.86 -11.42
C PRO A 122 11.86 -18.21 -11.08
N VAL A 123 10.79 -18.55 -11.80
CA VAL A 123 10.03 -19.81 -11.63
C VAL A 123 10.88 -21.05 -11.97
N PHE A 124 12.08 -20.89 -12.54
CA PHE A 124 12.96 -22.01 -12.86
C PHE A 124 14.42 -21.71 -12.54
N ALA A 125 14.99 -22.48 -11.61
CA ALA A 125 16.43 -22.61 -11.47
C ALA A 125 16.94 -23.59 -12.55
N PRO A 126 18.05 -23.31 -13.27
CA PRO A 126 18.60 -24.24 -14.23
C PRO A 126 19.07 -25.52 -13.52
N GLY A 127 18.34 -26.62 -13.71
CA GLY A 127 18.67 -27.94 -13.13
C GLY A 127 17.55 -28.64 -12.38
N ALA A 128 16.38 -28.02 -12.17
CA ALA A 128 15.22 -28.71 -11.62
C ALA A 128 14.46 -29.43 -12.76
N ASP A 129 14.58 -30.74 -12.80
CA ASP A 129 13.75 -31.62 -13.61
C ASP A 129 12.28 -31.55 -13.17
N ALA A 130 11.37 -31.59 -14.14
CA ALA A 130 9.93 -31.43 -13.95
C ALA A 130 9.25 -32.65 -13.30
N SER A 131 9.90 -33.28 -12.34
CA SER A 131 9.47 -34.54 -11.71
C SER A 131 10.01 -34.63 -10.29
N GLY A 132 9.59 -33.72 -9.41
CA GLY A 132 9.89 -33.77 -7.98
C GLY A 132 9.15 -34.91 -7.27
N MET A 133 9.46 -36.15 -7.62
CA MET A 133 9.14 -37.35 -6.84
C MET A 133 10.46 -37.93 -6.36
N VAL A 134 10.90 -37.50 -5.17
CA VAL A 134 12.08 -38.05 -4.52
C VAL A 134 11.65 -39.29 -3.75
N THR A 135 12.03 -40.46 -4.27
CA THR A 135 11.87 -41.75 -3.58
C THR A 135 13.06 -41.99 -2.65
N HIS A 136 12.78 -42.14 -1.35
CA HIS A 136 13.71 -42.77 -0.42
C HIS A 136 12.97 -43.90 0.30
N ASP A 137 13.47 -45.12 0.08
CA ASP A 137 13.17 -46.36 0.82
C ASP A 137 11.70 -46.74 1.02
N GLY A 138 11.06 -47.15 -0.09
CA GLY A 138 10.35 -48.43 -0.16
C GLY A 138 9.22 -48.76 0.83
N GLN A 139 8.60 -47.78 1.49
CA GLN A 139 7.32 -47.94 2.17
C GLN A 139 6.38 -46.78 1.82
N ASP A 140 5.25 -47.11 1.22
CA ASP A 140 4.17 -46.16 0.94
C ASP A 140 3.57 -45.63 2.25
N LEU A 141 3.98 -44.43 2.66
CA LEU A 141 3.29 -43.67 3.69
C LEU A 141 2.17 -42.85 3.03
N ASN A 142 1.03 -43.50 2.84
CA ASN A 142 -0.24 -42.82 2.64
C ASN A 142 -0.66 -42.21 3.99
N ASP A 143 -0.05 -41.08 4.38
CA ASP A 143 -0.49 -40.33 5.55
C ASP A 143 -1.73 -39.51 5.18
N GLN A 144 -2.87 -40.21 5.23
CA GLN A 144 -4.17 -39.58 5.38
C GLN A 144 -4.17 -38.78 6.67
N THR A 145 -4.07 -37.45 6.57
CA THR A 145 -4.47 -36.56 7.66
C THR A 145 -6.00 -36.54 7.75
N ASP A 146 -6.54 -37.56 8.41
CA ASP A 146 -7.88 -37.56 8.98
C ASP A 146 -7.89 -36.60 10.19
N THR A 147 -8.18 -35.33 9.93
CA THR A 147 -8.78 -34.48 10.94
C THR A 147 -10.28 -34.49 10.70
N GLY A 148 -10.99 -35.31 11.48
CA GLY A 148 -12.44 -35.28 11.57
C GLY A 148 -12.95 -33.90 11.99
N ALA A 149 -13.28 -33.08 11.00
CA ALA A 149 -14.34 -32.06 11.00
C ALA A 149 -14.31 -31.29 9.65
N GLY A 150 -15.05 -31.78 8.65
CA GLY A 150 -15.58 -30.99 7.53
C GLY A 150 -14.58 -30.48 6.49
N THR A 151 -14.70 -30.98 5.25
CA THR A 151 -14.07 -30.43 4.06
C THR A 151 -14.42 -28.94 3.90
N ILE A 152 -13.47 -28.03 4.10
CA ILE A 152 -13.65 -26.62 3.76
C ILE A 152 -13.48 -26.50 2.24
N GLN A 153 -14.59 -26.47 1.52
CA GLN A 153 -14.63 -26.01 0.13
C GLN A 153 -14.34 -24.51 0.13
N VAL A 154 -13.14 -24.13 -0.33
CA VAL A 154 -12.82 -22.74 -0.64
C VAL A 154 -13.63 -22.36 -1.89
N PRO A 155 -14.54 -21.36 -1.83
CA PRO A 155 -15.29 -20.94 -3.00
C PRO A 155 -14.31 -20.35 -4.02
N ALA A 156 -14.30 -20.92 -5.24
CA ALA A 156 -13.62 -20.33 -6.38
C ALA A 156 -14.41 -19.10 -6.86
N GLN A 157 -14.35 -18.01 -6.10
CA GLN A 157 -14.56 -16.61 -6.52
C GLN A 157 -14.49 -15.69 -5.30
N SER A 158 -13.33 -15.10 -5.04
CA SER A 158 -13.25 -13.89 -4.21
C SER A 158 -13.77 -12.72 -5.05
N GLY A 159 -15.05 -12.38 -4.86
CA GLY A 159 -15.59 -11.13 -5.38
C GLY A 159 -14.77 -9.95 -4.90
N PHE A 160 -14.62 -8.93 -5.75
CA PHE A 160 -13.95 -7.65 -5.43
C PHE A 160 -14.61 -7.04 -4.18
N GLY A 161 -14.02 -7.36 -3.02
CA GLY A 161 -14.37 -6.80 -1.74
C GLY A 161 -14.04 -5.32 -1.74
N THR A 162 -14.99 -4.53 -1.31
CA THR A 162 -14.92 -3.11 -1.04
C THR A 162 -13.70 -2.77 -0.18
N LEU A 163 -12.57 -2.45 -0.82
CA LEU A 163 -11.49 -1.72 -0.17
C LEU A 163 -11.94 -0.26 -0.04
N SER A 164 -12.81 -0.02 0.95
CA SER A 164 -13.09 1.32 1.45
C SER A 164 -11.82 1.82 2.13
N ALA A 165 -11.08 2.68 1.42
CA ALA A 165 -9.99 3.46 2.01
C ALA A 165 -10.58 4.54 2.93
N GLY A 166 -11.00 4.13 4.11
CA GLY A 166 -11.58 4.99 5.13
C GLY A 166 -11.97 4.14 6.32
N GLY A 167 -11.03 3.98 7.27
CA GLY A 167 -11.32 3.37 8.56
C GLY A 167 -12.48 4.11 9.23
N LEU A 168 -13.40 3.34 9.81
CA LEU A 168 -14.47 3.86 10.64
C LEU A 168 -13.89 4.66 11.82
N TYR A 169 -14.28 5.92 11.91
CA TYR A 169 -14.70 6.57 13.16
C TYR A 169 -15.87 7.49 12.84
#